data_AF-A0A2R6AQR8-F1
#
_entry.id   AF-A0A2R6AQR8-F1
#
_cell.length_a   1.000
_cell.length_b   1.000
_cell.length_c   1.000
_cell.angle_alpha   90.00
_cell.angle_beta   90.00
_cell.angle_gamma   90.00
#
_symmetry.space_group_name_H-M   'P 1'
#
loop_
_entity.id
_entity.type
_entity.pdbx_description
1 polymer ?
#
loop_
_entity_poly.entity_id
_entity_poly.type
_entity_poly.pdbx_seq_one_letter_code
_entity_poly.pdbx_strand_id
1 'polypeptide(L)'
;MRTIEVILAIAVLIGGILSVTLYANYQPVEANYAPLLQNLGYSAVQTLQRSQVLQLAAFDPANQFYVSELQDALNNLFPANVVYRLIVYNVTNLTQYGVNSVNYDPVLNISDYTGNKPVFTYSSSFVISPVNFSYFQKTNSAQVTVFILNTSDAAYSTRFYAIANSLKQLFTSRPYFKQVVTINNTDQFHNLMFSGSFTCSGGPGCHPASATYYVKNSVVINTFSPFTSGDVPISNGDASTYINQYFDQGGYAYYAYRLGQQVSEYNITWVSLNYDFQQVSNMETTVFNSNVCGSYPSFETVGYCNVFAYNALCPNNNEAEYYFVEGLAGNPNPYPSCKTIQTSTSAQTTSLTPLAVSYENYYGVYPGAVQSTSEAYAQISDLIHVLDITYPVEGYYTDSIWKSPAPTGGYFILFGLSGFDARLVLLTLLVFYHPLLLPLSSFTSSNFVRLVVLQLGEV
;
A
#
# COMPACT_ATOMS: atom_id res chain seq x y z
N MET A 1 -52.83 -32.14 -55.94
CA MET A 1 -52.52 -31.78 -54.54
C MET A 1 -51.58 -32.79 -53.88
N ARG A 2 -51.88 -34.10 -53.86
CA ARG A 2 -51.08 -35.10 -53.12
C ARG A 2 -49.59 -35.19 -53.48
N THR A 3 -49.18 -34.97 -54.73
CA THR A 3 -47.77 -35.13 -55.13
C THR A 3 -46.88 -33.96 -54.69
N ILE A 4 -47.42 -32.74 -54.66
CA ILE A 4 -46.67 -31.53 -54.28
C ILE A 4 -46.44 -31.52 -52.75
N GLU A 5 -47.44 -31.94 -51.97
CA GLU A 5 -47.30 -32.06 -50.50
C GLU A 5 -46.22 -33.08 -50.10
N VAL A 6 -46.14 -34.21 -50.80
CA VAL A 6 -45.12 -35.24 -50.53
C VAL A 6 -43.71 -34.72 -50.84
N ILE A 7 -43.53 -34.01 -51.95
CA ILE A 7 -42.23 -33.42 -52.31
C ILE A 7 -41.82 -32.35 -51.30
N LEU A 8 -42.76 -31.51 -50.85
CA LEU A 8 -42.49 -30.48 -49.85
C LEU A 8 -42.10 -31.09 -48.49
N ALA A 9 -42.78 -32.16 -48.07
CA ALA A 9 -42.47 -32.86 -46.83
C ALA A 9 -41.07 -33.49 -46.84
N ILE A 10 -40.67 -34.09 -47.97
CA ILE A 10 -39.33 -34.65 -48.14
C ILE A 10 -38.27 -33.53 -48.13
N ALA A 11 -38.53 -32.40 -48.77
CA ALA A 11 -37.61 -31.26 -48.77
C ALA A 11 -37.41 -30.67 -47.37
N VAL A 12 -38.46 -30.58 -46.55
CA VAL A 12 -38.37 -30.12 -45.16
C VAL A 12 -37.62 -31.13 -44.28
N LEU A 13 -37.84 -32.43 -44.47
CA LEU A 13 -37.10 -33.48 -43.74
C LEU A 13 -35.61 -33.47 -44.09
N ILE A 14 -35.25 -33.37 -45.37
CA ILE A 14 -33.85 -33.29 -45.80
C ILE A 14 -33.22 -31.98 -45.31
N GLY A 15 -33.93 -30.86 -45.41
CA GLY A 15 -33.48 -29.56 -44.88
C GLY A 15 -33.25 -29.60 -43.37
N GLY A 16 -34.11 -30.28 -42.61
CA GLY A 16 -33.96 -30.50 -41.17
C GLY A 16 -32.76 -31.37 -40.82
N ILE A 17 -32.54 -32.48 -41.55
CA ILE A 17 -31.39 -33.36 -41.31
C ILE A 17 -30.08 -32.63 -41.65
N LEU A 18 -30.03 -31.87 -42.74
CA LEU A 18 -28.85 -31.10 -43.13
C LEU A 18 -28.56 -29.94 -42.17
N SER A 19 -29.59 -29.25 -41.68
CA SER A 19 -29.41 -28.17 -40.70
C SER A 19 -28.96 -28.69 -39.34
N VAL A 20 -29.49 -29.83 -38.87
CA VAL A 20 -29.03 -30.48 -37.63
C VAL A 20 -27.61 -31.04 -37.77
N THR A 21 -27.25 -31.62 -38.91
CA THR A 21 -25.87 -32.11 -39.13
C THR A 21 -24.86 -30.99 -39.30
N LEU A 22 -25.24 -29.83 -39.86
CA LEU A 22 -24.39 -28.65 -39.91
C LEU A 22 -24.27 -27.96 -38.53
N TYR A 23 -25.33 -27.91 -37.73
CA TYR A 23 -25.26 -27.38 -36.36
C TYR A 23 -24.52 -28.32 -35.39
N ALA A 24 -24.63 -29.64 -35.57
CA ALA A 24 -23.88 -30.62 -34.79
C ALA A 24 -22.37 -30.61 -35.11
N ASN A 25 -21.97 -30.09 -36.28
CA ASN A 25 -20.57 -30.02 -36.72
C ASN A 25 -19.88 -28.66 -36.53
N TYR A 26 -20.49 -27.69 -35.85
CA TYR A 26 -19.85 -26.40 -35.58
C TYR A 26 -20.01 -25.94 -34.12
N GLN A 27 -19.19 -26.52 -33.26
CA GLN A 27 -18.13 -25.74 -32.59
C GLN A 27 -16.84 -26.57 -32.68
N PRO A 28 -15.69 -26.00 -33.07
CA PRO A 28 -14.43 -26.67 -32.80
C PRO A 28 -14.36 -26.83 -31.28
N VAL A 29 -14.26 -28.08 -30.86
CA VAL A 29 -14.07 -28.59 -29.50
C VAL A 29 -12.68 -28.15 -28.96
N GLU A 30 -12.14 -27.03 -29.41
CA GLU A 30 -10.82 -26.52 -29.03
C GLU A 30 -10.93 -25.28 -28.13
N ALA A 31 -11.98 -24.47 -28.27
CA ALA A 31 -12.08 -23.18 -27.58
C ALA A 31 -12.48 -23.28 -26.09
N ASN A 32 -13.13 -24.36 -25.67
CA ASN A 32 -13.56 -24.55 -24.27
C ASN A 32 -12.60 -25.43 -23.44
N TYR A 33 -11.62 -26.08 -24.07
CA TYR A 33 -10.75 -27.06 -23.42
C TYR A 33 -9.45 -26.44 -22.90
N ALA A 34 -8.93 -25.42 -23.57
CA ALA A 34 -7.74 -24.70 -23.12
C ALA A 34 -7.87 -24.10 -21.70
N PRO A 35 -8.99 -23.45 -21.31
CA PRO A 35 -9.17 -22.97 -19.94
C PRO A 35 -9.30 -24.10 -18.91
N LEU A 36 -9.89 -25.24 -19.30
CA LEU A 36 -10.06 -26.40 -18.41
C LEU A 36 -8.73 -27.09 -18.12
N LEU A 37 -7.92 -27.34 -19.16
CA LEU A 37 -6.56 -27.88 -19.04
C LEU A 37 -5.63 -26.90 -18.30
N GLN A 38 -5.81 -25.59 -18.51
CA GLN A 38 -5.08 -24.56 -17.76
C GLN A 38 -5.38 -24.61 -16.27
N ASN A 39 -6.66 -24.65 -15.88
CA ASN A 39 -7.07 -24.73 -14.49
C ASN A 39 -6.63 -26.05 -13.84
N LEU A 40 -6.72 -27.16 -14.59
CA LEU A 40 -6.25 -28.48 -14.16
C LEU A 40 -4.74 -28.49 -13.93
N GLY A 41 -3.95 -27.99 -14.88
CA GLY A 41 -2.50 -27.91 -14.76
C GLY A 41 -2.03 -27.02 -13.61
N TYR A 42 -2.68 -25.88 -13.41
CA TYR A 42 -2.38 -24.98 -12.28
C TYR A 42 -2.71 -25.64 -10.93
N SER A 43 -3.89 -26.24 -10.81
CA SER A 43 -4.32 -26.95 -9.59
C SER A 43 -3.41 -28.15 -9.27
N ALA A 44 -3.02 -28.93 -10.29
CA ALA A 44 -2.13 -30.06 -10.14
C ALA A 44 -0.76 -29.61 -9.60
N VAL A 45 -0.18 -28.56 -10.16
CA VAL A 45 1.12 -28.03 -9.71
C VAL A 45 1.04 -27.48 -8.28
N GLN A 46 -0.02 -26.75 -7.93
CA GLN A 46 -0.21 -26.29 -6.54
C GLN A 46 -0.35 -27.45 -5.55
N THR A 47 -1.06 -28.51 -5.94
CA THR A 47 -1.24 -29.70 -5.10
C THR A 47 0.09 -30.42 -4.88
N LEU A 48 0.86 -30.63 -5.95
CA LEU A 48 2.18 -31.26 -5.90
C LEU A 48 3.21 -30.41 -5.14
N GLN A 49 3.10 -29.09 -5.22
CA GLN A 49 3.93 -28.18 -4.44
C GLN A 49 3.59 -28.21 -2.95
N ARG A 50 2.31 -28.31 -2.60
CA ARG A 50 1.84 -28.37 -1.22
C ARG A 50 2.21 -29.69 -0.55
N SER A 51 2.17 -30.80 -1.30
CA SER A 51 2.61 -32.11 -0.81
C SER A 51 4.14 -32.28 -0.81
N GLN A 52 4.89 -31.29 -1.31
CA GLN A 52 6.35 -31.27 -1.41
C GLN A 52 6.95 -32.30 -2.38
N VAL A 53 6.12 -33.15 -3.01
CA VAL A 53 6.55 -34.24 -3.90
C VAL A 53 7.27 -33.71 -5.13
N LEU A 54 6.77 -32.61 -5.72
CA LEU A 54 7.42 -32.00 -6.87
C LEU A 54 8.81 -31.45 -6.52
N GLN A 55 8.96 -30.81 -5.36
CA GLN A 55 10.24 -30.24 -4.93
C GLN A 55 11.26 -31.33 -4.59
N LEU A 56 10.84 -32.42 -3.96
CA LEU A 56 11.72 -33.56 -3.65
C LEU A 56 12.27 -34.19 -4.93
N ALA A 57 11.40 -34.59 -5.85
CA ALA A 57 11.80 -35.20 -7.12
C ALA A 57 12.57 -34.24 -8.03
N ALA A 58 12.16 -32.97 -8.04
CA ALA A 58 12.82 -31.98 -8.87
C ALA A 58 14.23 -31.69 -8.39
N PHE A 59 14.53 -31.70 -7.08
CA PHE A 59 15.88 -31.39 -6.56
C PHE A 59 16.78 -32.61 -6.34
N ASP A 60 16.21 -33.80 -6.26
CA ASP A 60 16.92 -35.08 -6.18
C ASP A 60 16.44 -36.05 -7.29
N PRO A 61 16.74 -35.76 -8.58
CA PRO A 61 16.26 -36.56 -9.71
C PRO A 61 16.94 -37.94 -9.81
N ALA A 62 18.02 -38.19 -9.06
CA ALA A 62 18.69 -39.49 -9.02
C ALA A 62 17.95 -40.49 -8.11
N ASN A 63 17.15 -40.00 -7.17
CA ASN A 63 16.40 -40.82 -6.25
C ASN A 63 15.10 -41.32 -6.88
N GLN A 64 15.12 -42.58 -7.30
CA GLN A 64 13.99 -43.23 -7.96
C GLN A 64 12.71 -43.23 -7.12
N PHE A 65 12.82 -43.23 -5.79
CA PHE A 65 11.64 -43.20 -4.91
C PHE A 65 10.84 -41.90 -5.08
N TYR A 66 11.52 -40.74 -5.09
CA TYR A 66 10.86 -39.45 -5.27
C TYR A 66 10.31 -39.27 -6.70
N VAL A 67 11.03 -39.78 -7.69
CA VAL A 67 10.58 -39.73 -9.10
C VAL A 67 9.34 -40.60 -9.30
N SER A 68 9.30 -41.81 -8.72
CA SER A 68 8.11 -42.67 -8.78
C SER A 68 6.92 -42.07 -8.05
N GLU A 69 7.14 -41.47 -6.88
CA GLU A 69 6.07 -40.82 -6.11
C GLU A 69 5.48 -39.62 -6.87
N LEU A 70 6.32 -38.85 -7.56
CA LEU A 70 5.86 -37.77 -8.45
C LEU A 70 5.06 -38.30 -9.63
N GLN A 71 5.52 -39.38 -10.26
CA GLN A 71 4.81 -39.99 -11.39
C GLN A 71 3.45 -40.57 -10.97
N ASP A 72 3.38 -41.25 -9.82
CA ASP A 72 2.14 -41.75 -9.26
C ASP A 72 1.17 -40.61 -8.89
N ALA A 73 1.70 -39.53 -8.32
CA ALA A 73 0.89 -38.35 -8.01
C ALA A 73 0.34 -37.69 -9.28
N LEU A 74 1.14 -37.55 -10.35
CA LEU A 74 0.68 -37.02 -11.64
C LEU A 74 -0.39 -37.93 -12.27
N ASN A 75 -0.20 -39.25 -12.24
CA ASN A 75 -1.16 -40.24 -12.74
C ASN A 75 -2.50 -40.20 -11.97
N ASN A 76 -2.48 -39.85 -10.68
CA ASN A 76 -3.69 -39.72 -9.87
C ASN A 76 -4.38 -38.34 -10.03
N LEU A 77 -3.62 -37.30 -10.40
CA LEU A 77 -4.14 -35.94 -10.55
C LEU A 77 -4.80 -35.71 -11.91
N PHE A 78 -4.34 -36.40 -12.95
CA PHE A 78 -4.88 -36.26 -14.30
C PHE A 78 -5.88 -37.38 -14.63
N PRO A 79 -7.04 -37.04 -15.21
CA PRO A 79 -7.97 -38.03 -15.75
C PRO A 79 -7.33 -38.87 -16.86
N ALA A 80 -7.83 -40.08 -17.08
CA ALA A 80 -7.29 -41.03 -18.07
C ALA A 80 -7.30 -40.54 -19.54
N ASN A 81 -8.06 -39.47 -19.85
CA ASN A 81 -8.11 -38.85 -21.18
C ASN A 81 -7.14 -37.66 -21.34
N VAL A 82 -6.35 -37.34 -20.32
CA VAL A 82 -5.34 -36.28 -20.33
C VAL A 82 -3.96 -36.92 -20.30
N VAL A 83 -3.10 -36.55 -21.25
CA VAL A 83 -1.68 -36.92 -21.26
C VAL A 83 -0.84 -35.74 -20.78
N TYR A 84 0.23 -36.04 -20.06
CA TYR A 84 1.14 -35.05 -19.52
C TYR A 84 2.59 -35.31 -19.91
N ARG A 85 3.35 -34.22 -19.93
CA ARG A 85 4.81 -34.24 -19.94
C ARG A 85 5.33 -33.16 -19.01
N LEU A 86 6.08 -33.58 -18.00
CA LEU A 86 6.72 -32.68 -17.04
C LEU A 86 8.23 -32.71 -17.25
N ILE A 87 8.80 -31.55 -17.55
CA ILE A 87 10.25 -31.36 -17.72
C ILE A 87 10.74 -30.38 -16.66
N VAL A 88 11.76 -30.78 -15.90
CA VAL A 88 12.46 -29.90 -14.97
C VAL A 88 13.79 -29.50 -15.60
N TYR A 89 14.08 -28.21 -15.60
CA TYR A 89 15.31 -27.62 -16.08
C TYR A 89 16.11 -27.04 -14.93
N ASN A 90 17.42 -27.28 -14.96
CA ASN A 90 18.39 -26.48 -14.23
C ASN A 90 18.65 -25.20 -15.00
N VAL A 91 18.55 -24.06 -14.33
CA VAL A 91 18.77 -22.74 -14.94
C VAL A 91 20.18 -22.29 -14.59
N THR A 92 21.06 -22.25 -15.60
CA THR A 92 22.45 -21.84 -15.42
C THR A 92 22.72 -20.54 -16.20
N ASN A 93 23.46 -19.63 -15.58
CA ASN A 93 23.92 -18.43 -16.28
C ASN A 93 25.24 -18.73 -16.99
N LEU A 94 25.27 -18.49 -18.29
CA LEU A 94 26.46 -18.64 -19.11
C LEU A 94 26.78 -17.30 -19.74
N THR A 95 27.94 -16.72 -19.40
CA THR A 95 28.42 -15.53 -20.09
C THR A 95 29.13 -15.99 -21.37
N GLN A 96 28.46 -15.84 -22.51
CA GLN A 96 29.04 -16.14 -23.81
C GLN A 96 29.30 -14.83 -24.56
N TYR A 97 30.54 -14.58 -24.97
CA TYR A 97 30.96 -13.36 -25.68
C TYR A 97 30.61 -12.04 -24.97
N GLY A 98 30.65 -12.01 -23.63
CA GLY A 98 30.37 -10.80 -22.84
C GLY A 98 28.88 -10.49 -22.66
N VAL A 99 27.97 -11.34 -23.16
CA VAL A 99 26.53 -11.26 -22.93
C VAL A 99 26.12 -12.36 -21.95
N ASN A 100 25.41 -12.00 -20.90
CA ASN A 100 24.82 -12.98 -19.98
C ASN A 100 23.65 -13.67 -20.69
N SER A 101 23.80 -14.96 -20.96
CA SER A 101 22.75 -15.83 -21.49
C SER A 101 22.27 -16.79 -20.41
N VAL A 102 20.98 -17.14 -20.45
CA VAL A 102 20.37 -18.13 -19.56
C VAL A 102 20.29 -19.45 -20.32
N ASN A 103 20.97 -20.47 -19.82
CA ASN A 103 20.89 -21.83 -20.35
C ASN A 103 19.92 -22.68 -19.52
N TYR A 104 19.16 -23.54 -20.21
CA TYR A 104 18.16 -24.43 -19.61
C TYR A 104 18.54 -25.88 -19.87
N ASP A 105 19.13 -26.53 -18.86
CA ASP A 105 19.57 -27.92 -18.97
C ASP A 105 18.51 -28.86 -18.37
N PRO A 106 17.87 -29.76 -19.14
CA PRO A 106 16.86 -30.67 -18.60
C PRO A 106 17.49 -31.67 -17.63
N VAL A 107 16.92 -31.76 -16.42
CA VAL A 107 17.39 -32.64 -15.32
C VAL A 107 16.40 -33.75 -14.98
N LEU A 108 15.12 -33.58 -15.32
CA LEU A 108 14.08 -34.59 -15.13
C LEU A 108 13.06 -34.46 -16.26
N ASN A 109 12.58 -35.58 -16.80
CA ASN A 109 11.55 -35.63 -17.83
C ASN A 109 10.65 -36.84 -17.58
N ILE A 110 9.41 -36.60 -17.15
CA ILE A 110 8.40 -37.63 -16.89
C ILE A 110 7.25 -37.42 -17.87
N SER A 111 6.74 -38.50 -18.44
CA SER A 111 5.65 -38.48 -19.40
C SER A 111 4.85 -39.77 -19.26
N ASP A 112 3.53 -39.70 -19.31
CA ASP A 112 2.64 -40.86 -19.43
C ASP A 112 2.29 -41.19 -20.89
N TYR A 113 2.66 -40.31 -21.81
CA TYR A 113 2.41 -40.49 -23.23
C TYR A 113 3.27 -41.59 -23.87
N THR A 114 2.61 -42.56 -24.53
CA THR A 114 3.26 -43.70 -25.20
C THR A 114 3.05 -43.78 -26.72
N GLY A 115 2.47 -42.75 -27.36
CA GLY A 115 2.16 -42.74 -28.80
C GLY A 115 3.22 -42.04 -29.69
N ASN A 116 2.91 -41.83 -30.98
CA ASN A 116 3.85 -41.23 -31.94
C ASN A 116 3.70 -39.72 -32.19
N LYS A 117 2.60 -39.08 -31.76
CA LYS A 117 2.35 -37.61 -31.86
C LYS A 117 1.31 -37.13 -30.83
N PRO A 118 1.69 -36.71 -29.61
CA PRO A 118 0.78 -35.98 -28.74
C PRO A 118 0.70 -34.55 -29.24
N VAL A 119 -0.50 -34.01 -29.40
CA VAL A 119 -0.68 -32.55 -29.50
C VAL A 119 -0.82 -32.04 -28.07
N PHE A 120 0.29 -31.61 -27.48
CA PHE A 120 0.22 -30.85 -26.23
C PHE A 120 -0.44 -29.50 -26.55
N THR A 121 -1.68 -29.33 -26.12
CA THR A 121 -2.49 -28.13 -26.37
C THR A 121 -2.28 -27.06 -25.31
N TYR A 122 -1.68 -27.41 -24.17
CA TYR A 122 -1.36 -26.49 -23.08
C TYR A 122 0.06 -26.71 -22.57
N SER A 123 0.76 -25.61 -22.27
CA SER A 123 2.08 -25.62 -21.62
C SER A 123 2.11 -24.56 -20.55
N SER A 124 2.59 -24.94 -19.37
CA SER A 124 2.73 -24.04 -18.23
C SER A 124 4.11 -24.15 -17.62
N SER A 125 4.68 -23.02 -17.22
CA SER A 125 6.03 -22.93 -16.69
C SER A 125 6.01 -22.32 -15.29
N PHE A 126 6.64 -22.99 -14.34
CA PHE A 126 6.68 -22.59 -12.94
C PHE A 126 8.10 -22.68 -12.40
N VAL A 127 8.43 -21.79 -11.47
CA VAL A 127 9.70 -21.85 -10.74
C VAL A 127 9.45 -22.48 -9.38
N ILE A 128 10.30 -23.44 -9.02
CA ILE A 128 10.22 -24.13 -7.73
C ILE A 128 11.56 -24.04 -7.00
N SER A 129 11.50 -24.05 -5.67
CA SER A 129 12.64 -24.07 -4.76
C SER A 129 12.73 -25.40 -4.00
N PRO A 130 13.89 -25.75 -3.42
CA PRO A 130 14.02 -26.91 -2.55
C PRO A 130 13.08 -26.83 -1.35
N VAL A 131 12.74 -27.98 -0.77
CA VAL A 131 11.85 -28.10 0.39
C VAL A 131 12.37 -27.37 1.63
N ASN A 132 13.69 -27.28 1.77
CA ASN A 132 14.38 -26.62 2.89
C ASN A 132 14.76 -25.16 2.58
N PHE A 133 14.25 -24.60 1.48
CA PHE A 133 14.56 -23.23 1.08
C PHE A 133 13.51 -22.28 1.63
N SER A 134 13.88 -21.47 2.61
CA SER A 134 13.07 -20.37 3.10
C SER A 134 13.27 -19.14 2.21
N TYR A 135 12.21 -18.66 1.57
CA TYR A 135 12.23 -17.34 0.94
C TYR A 135 12.33 -16.28 2.05
N PHE A 136 13.50 -15.67 2.19
CA PHE A 136 13.56 -14.37 2.84
C PHE A 136 13.09 -13.35 1.82
N GLN A 137 11.93 -12.76 2.05
CA GLN A 137 11.47 -11.62 1.28
C GLN A 137 12.49 -10.49 1.50
N LYS A 138 13.42 -10.35 0.56
CA LYS A 138 14.36 -9.24 0.59
C LYS A 138 13.66 -8.05 -0.02
N THR A 139 13.03 -7.26 0.83
CA THR A 139 12.47 -5.98 0.44
C THR A 139 13.61 -5.06 0.01
N ASN A 140 13.52 -4.53 -1.21
CA ASN A 140 14.23 -3.30 -1.54
C ASN A 140 13.45 -2.17 -0.88
N SER A 141 13.76 -1.92 0.39
CA SER A 141 13.11 -0.88 1.18
C SER A 141 13.15 0.44 0.42
N ALA A 142 12.02 1.16 0.44
CA ALA A 142 11.99 2.55 0.02
C ALA A 142 13.07 3.30 0.81
N GLN A 143 13.89 4.10 0.11
CA GLN A 143 14.98 4.88 0.71
C GLN A 143 14.44 6.12 1.47
N VAL A 144 13.36 5.91 2.22
CA VAL A 144 12.54 6.89 2.89
C VAL A 144 12.53 6.58 4.37
N THR A 145 12.70 7.63 5.18
CA THR A 145 12.58 7.55 6.64
C THR A 145 11.15 7.87 7.03
N VAL A 146 10.57 7.08 7.93
CA VAL A 146 9.25 7.34 8.50
C VAL A 146 9.41 7.88 9.92
N PHE A 147 8.99 9.12 10.14
CA PHE A 147 8.90 9.74 11.45
C PHE A 147 7.47 9.61 11.99
N ILE A 148 7.31 9.07 13.18
CA ILE A 148 6.03 8.94 13.87
C ILE A 148 6.04 9.89 15.06
N LEU A 149 5.11 10.85 15.08
CA LEU A 149 4.99 11.78 16.20
C LEU A 149 4.45 11.05 17.43
N ASN A 150 5.14 11.18 18.56
CA ASN A 150 4.77 10.60 19.85
C ASN A 150 5.25 11.56 20.96
N THR A 151 4.98 12.85 20.76
CA THR A 151 5.54 13.94 21.57
C THR A 151 4.91 13.93 22.95
N SER A 152 5.66 13.43 23.94
CA SER A 152 5.10 13.09 25.23
C SER A 152 4.68 14.29 26.07
N ASP A 153 5.34 15.41 25.82
CA ASP A 153 5.09 16.74 26.38
C ASP A 153 3.86 17.42 25.78
N ALA A 154 3.38 16.97 24.60
CA ALA A 154 2.23 17.53 23.91
C ALA A 154 0.93 16.70 24.08
N ALA A 155 0.99 15.52 24.68
CA ALA A 155 -0.12 14.56 24.63
C ALA A 155 -1.04 14.62 25.87
N TYR A 156 -2.34 14.83 25.62
CA TYR A 156 -3.42 14.80 26.63
C TYR A 156 -3.99 13.38 26.89
N SER A 157 -3.68 12.37 26.07
CA SER A 157 -4.31 11.04 26.16
C SER A 157 -3.37 9.86 25.92
N THR A 158 -3.51 8.83 26.74
CA THR A 158 -2.86 7.52 26.60
C THR A 158 -3.20 6.82 25.27
N ARG A 159 -4.29 7.21 24.61
CA ARG A 159 -4.69 6.66 23.30
C ARG A 159 -3.72 7.03 22.18
N PHE A 160 -3.09 8.20 22.20
CA PHE A 160 -2.15 8.64 21.16
C PHE A 160 -0.88 7.82 21.17
N TYR A 161 -0.33 7.58 22.36
CA TYR A 161 0.79 6.68 22.54
C TYR A 161 0.48 5.27 22.02
N ALA A 162 -0.73 4.78 22.23
CA ALA A 162 -1.14 3.47 21.72
C ALA A 162 -1.16 3.43 20.19
N ILE A 163 -1.65 4.48 19.53
CA ILE A 163 -1.66 4.60 18.05
C ILE A 163 -0.23 4.69 17.51
N ALA A 164 0.60 5.60 18.05
CA ALA A 164 1.99 5.77 17.63
C ALA A 164 2.80 4.48 17.82
N ASN A 165 2.61 3.76 18.94
CA ASN A 165 3.25 2.47 19.18
C ASN A 165 2.75 1.38 18.23
N SER A 166 1.44 1.34 17.94
CA SER A 166 0.88 0.37 16.99
C SER A 166 1.43 0.58 15.58
N LEU A 167 1.52 1.83 15.13
CA LEU A 167 2.16 2.19 13.87
C LEU A 167 3.64 1.81 13.88
N LYS A 168 4.38 2.18 14.94
CA LYS A 168 5.79 1.83 15.06
C LYS A 168 6.01 0.33 14.96
N GLN A 169 5.22 -0.47 15.69
CA GLN A 169 5.30 -1.92 15.64
C GLN A 169 5.02 -2.44 14.23
N LEU A 170 3.95 -1.95 13.59
CA LEU A 170 3.56 -2.36 12.25
C LEU A 170 4.65 -2.03 11.22
N PHE A 171 5.18 -0.81 11.21
CA PHE A 171 6.20 -0.36 10.27
C PHE A 171 7.58 -0.97 10.55
N THR A 172 7.91 -1.31 11.81
CA THR A 172 9.20 -1.95 12.15
C THR A 172 9.16 -3.46 11.89
N SER A 173 7.98 -4.10 12.04
CA SER A 173 7.81 -5.53 11.76
C SER A 173 7.98 -5.87 10.27
N ARG A 174 7.95 -4.86 9.38
CA ARG A 174 7.97 -5.01 7.93
C ARG A 174 9.06 -4.11 7.33
N PRO A 175 10.11 -4.66 6.71
CA PRO A 175 11.27 -3.89 6.22
C PRO A 175 11.00 -3.12 4.91
N TYR A 176 9.86 -2.43 4.79
CA TYR A 176 9.48 -1.70 3.59
C TYR A 176 10.08 -0.29 3.49
N PHE A 177 10.50 0.29 4.61
CA PHE A 177 11.12 1.61 4.70
C PHE A 177 12.53 1.50 5.26
N LYS A 178 13.40 2.45 4.90
CA LYS A 178 14.81 2.48 5.32
C LYS A 178 14.94 2.45 6.84
N GLN A 179 14.13 3.27 7.51
CA GLN A 179 14.11 3.38 8.97
C GLN A 179 12.79 3.98 9.46
N VAL A 180 12.43 3.62 10.68
CA VAL A 180 11.26 4.14 11.39
C VAL A 180 11.74 4.77 12.69
N VAL A 181 11.45 6.05 12.88
CA VAL A 181 11.94 6.86 13.99
C VAL A 181 10.75 7.48 14.72
N THR A 182 10.79 7.45 16.05
CA THR A 182 9.75 8.08 16.87
C THR A 182 10.23 9.45 17.35
N ILE A 183 9.40 10.48 17.19
CA ILE A 183 9.66 11.83 17.72
C ILE A 183 9.03 11.93 19.10
N ASN A 184 9.85 12.04 20.13
CA ASN A 184 9.42 11.83 21.52
C ASN A 184 9.03 13.12 22.24
N ASN A 185 9.38 14.30 21.73
CA ASN A 185 8.96 15.58 22.31
C ASN A 185 8.84 16.69 21.26
N THR A 186 8.20 17.80 21.63
CA THR A 186 7.94 18.92 20.72
C THR A 186 9.21 19.66 20.29
N ASP A 187 10.27 19.69 21.10
CA ASP A 187 11.55 20.28 20.71
C ASP A 187 12.24 19.46 19.61
N GLN A 188 12.16 18.12 19.67
CA GLN A 188 12.63 17.24 18.60
C GLN A 188 11.82 17.47 17.32
N PHE A 189 10.51 17.64 17.44
CA PHE A 189 9.65 17.96 16.30
C PHE A 189 10.00 19.32 15.69
N HIS A 190 10.16 20.36 16.51
CA HIS A 190 10.61 21.69 16.07
C HIS A 190 11.93 21.60 15.31
N ASN A 191 12.95 20.96 15.90
CA ASN A 191 14.26 20.83 15.27
C ASN A 191 14.18 20.05 13.95
N LEU A 192 13.41 18.94 13.92
CA LEU A 192 13.18 18.18 12.69
C LEU A 192 12.56 19.05 11.60
N MET A 193 11.49 19.80 11.92
CA MET A 193 10.72 20.57 10.92
C MET A 193 11.39 21.88 10.53
N PHE A 194 12.00 22.63 11.45
CA PHE A 194 12.50 23.99 11.20
C PHE A 194 14.02 24.09 11.09
N SER A 195 14.76 23.13 11.66
CA SER A 195 16.21 23.00 11.46
C SER A 195 16.58 21.92 10.44
N GLY A 196 15.59 21.22 9.88
CA GLY A 196 15.76 20.14 8.91
C GLY A 196 16.35 18.84 9.48
N SER A 197 16.67 18.82 10.77
CA SER A 197 17.26 17.66 11.44
C SER A 197 17.14 17.75 12.95
N PHE A 198 17.17 16.59 13.61
CA PHE A 198 17.36 16.53 15.05
C PHE A 198 18.38 15.44 15.40
N THR A 199 19.10 15.64 16.50
CA THR A 199 20.01 14.63 17.03
C THR A 199 19.37 13.98 18.24
N CYS A 200 19.26 12.66 18.23
CA CYS A 200 18.69 11.99 19.37
C CYS A 200 19.73 11.81 20.49
N SER A 201 19.43 12.34 21.68
CA SER A 201 20.27 12.31 22.88
C SER A 201 20.29 10.96 23.61
N GLY A 202 19.65 9.92 23.06
CA GLY A 202 19.51 8.58 23.67
C GLY A 202 18.19 8.43 24.42
N GLY A 203 17.53 7.28 24.25
CA GLY A 203 16.23 6.97 24.87
C GLY A 203 15.44 5.90 24.10
N PRO A 204 14.30 5.43 24.64
CA PRO A 204 13.44 4.46 23.94
C PRO A 204 12.99 5.01 22.59
N GLY A 205 13.35 4.31 21.49
CA GLY A 205 13.01 4.73 20.13
C GLY A 205 14.08 5.50 19.36
N CYS A 206 15.23 5.75 19.98
CA CYS A 206 16.40 6.30 19.30
C CYS A 206 17.55 5.29 19.31
N HIS A 207 17.84 4.74 18.14
CA HIS A 207 18.98 3.87 17.97
C HIS A 207 19.61 4.07 16.58
N PRO A 208 20.93 4.33 16.49
CA PRO A 208 21.89 4.46 17.60
C PRO A 208 21.71 5.78 18.39
N ALA A 209 22.16 5.79 19.66
CA ALA A 209 22.23 7.03 20.44
C ALA A 209 23.20 8.03 19.78
N SER A 210 22.88 9.32 19.84
CA SER A 210 23.60 10.39 19.15
C SER A 210 23.51 10.35 17.62
N ALA A 211 22.57 9.58 17.05
CA ALA A 211 22.26 9.66 15.63
C ALA A 211 21.56 10.97 15.29
N THR A 212 21.99 11.61 14.20
CA THR A 212 21.28 12.73 13.59
C THR A 212 20.37 12.22 12.48
N TYR A 213 19.10 12.59 12.54
CA TYR A 213 18.10 12.27 11.52
C TYR A 213 17.75 13.52 10.74
N TYR A 214 17.63 13.40 9.42
CA TYR A 214 17.30 14.49 8.51
C TYR A 214 15.89 14.30 7.95
N VAL A 215 15.14 15.40 7.86
CA VAL A 215 13.72 15.37 7.46
C VAL A 215 13.53 15.32 5.93
N LYS A 216 14.57 15.64 5.15
CA LYS A 216 14.46 15.70 3.69
C LYS A 216 14.07 14.35 3.08
N ASN A 217 13.09 14.35 2.15
CA ASN A 217 12.56 13.15 1.48
C ASN A 217 12.09 12.08 2.49
N SER A 218 11.28 12.49 3.47
CA SER A 218 10.79 11.62 4.54
C SER A 218 9.26 11.61 4.60
N VAL A 219 8.72 10.70 5.41
CA VAL A 219 7.31 10.69 5.82
C VAL A 219 7.24 11.19 7.26
N VAL A 220 6.31 12.08 7.55
CA VAL A 220 5.97 12.49 8.92
C VAL A 220 4.52 12.12 9.18
N ILE A 221 4.27 11.23 10.14
CA ILE A 221 2.94 10.78 10.53
C ILE A 221 2.52 11.49 11.82
N ASN A 222 1.53 12.38 11.70
CA ASN A 222 0.88 13.01 12.83
C ASN A 222 -0.19 12.10 13.41
N THR A 223 -0.03 11.70 14.67
CA THR A 223 -0.92 10.74 15.34
C THR A 223 -1.93 11.37 16.31
N PHE A 224 -1.98 12.70 16.39
CA PHE A 224 -2.90 13.44 17.26
C PHE A 224 -4.33 13.43 16.66
N SER A 225 -5.39 13.51 17.49
CA SER A 225 -6.81 13.26 17.07
C SER A 225 -7.82 14.21 17.71
N PRO A 226 -8.95 14.53 17.04
CA PRO A 226 -9.95 15.50 17.47
C PRO A 226 -10.89 15.08 18.61
N PHE A 227 -10.83 13.86 19.16
CA PHE A 227 -11.77 13.47 20.23
C PHE A 227 -11.59 14.25 21.54
N THR A 228 -10.48 14.98 21.70
CA THR A 228 -10.30 15.98 22.75
C THR A 228 -9.65 17.27 22.28
N SER A 229 -8.97 17.30 21.13
CA SER A 229 -8.29 18.48 20.60
C SER A 229 -7.50 18.12 19.32
N GLY A 230 -7.83 18.69 18.15
CA GLY A 230 -7.12 18.46 16.88
C GLY A 230 -5.74 19.13 16.87
N ASP A 231 -4.81 18.59 17.66
CA ASP A 231 -3.57 19.24 18.03
C ASP A 231 -2.42 19.00 17.06
N VAL A 232 -1.70 20.06 16.70
CA VAL A 232 -0.32 19.93 16.21
C VAL A 232 0.64 20.22 17.36
N PRO A 233 1.57 19.31 17.68
CA PRO A 233 2.58 19.56 18.69
C PRO A 233 3.39 20.82 18.36
N ILE A 234 3.53 21.72 19.33
CA ILE A 234 4.32 22.94 19.21
C ILE A 234 5.31 23.02 20.37
N SER A 235 6.53 23.52 20.12
CA SER A 235 7.46 23.74 21.24
C SER A 235 6.98 24.91 22.11
N ASN A 236 7.33 24.92 23.41
CA ASN A 236 7.03 26.06 24.28
C ASN A 236 7.60 27.39 23.73
N GLY A 237 8.80 27.33 23.13
CA GLY A 237 9.44 28.48 22.48
C GLY A 237 8.62 29.01 21.31
N ASP A 238 8.17 28.13 20.42
CA ASP A 238 7.31 28.50 19.30
C ASP A 238 5.95 29.02 19.80
N ALA A 239 5.32 28.35 20.75
CA ALA A 239 4.02 28.76 21.28
C ALA A 239 4.06 30.23 21.75
N SER A 240 5.09 30.59 22.51
CA SER A 240 5.31 31.97 22.94
C SER A 240 5.64 32.93 21.78
N THR A 241 6.34 32.47 20.75
CA THR A 241 6.74 33.30 19.61
C THR A 241 5.54 33.61 18.71
N TYR A 242 4.76 32.60 18.34
CA TYR A 242 3.63 32.75 17.43
C TYR A 242 2.49 33.55 18.03
N ILE A 243 2.25 33.46 19.35
CA ILE A 243 1.26 34.33 19.97
C ILE A 243 1.74 35.77 20.14
N ASN A 244 3.02 36.02 20.45
CA ASN A 244 3.47 37.36 20.84
C ASN A 244 3.97 38.17 19.65
N GLN A 245 4.61 37.52 18.67
CA GLN A 245 5.25 38.18 17.53
C GLN A 245 4.44 38.05 16.24
N TYR A 246 3.70 36.96 16.09
CA TYR A 246 2.94 36.65 14.87
C TYR A 246 1.43 36.70 15.07
N PHE A 247 0.97 37.35 16.15
CA PHE A 247 -0.45 37.55 16.44
C PHE A 247 -1.21 38.16 15.27
N ASP A 248 -0.70 39.28 14.75
CA ASP A 248 -1.29 40.01 13.62
C ASP A 248 -1.21 39.25 12.28
N GLN A 249 -0.48 38.13 12.26
CA GLN A 249 -0.30 37.26 11.09
C GLN A 249 -1.12 35.96 11.21
N GLY A 250 -2.01 35.86 12.20
CA GLY A 250 -2.88 34.70 12.43
C GLY A 250 -2.42 33.77 13.55
N GLY A 251 -1.39 34.15 14.33
CA GLY A 251 -0.97 33.41 15.52
C GLY A 251 -0.59 31.96 15.23
N TYR A 252 -1.31 31.01 15.80
CA TYR A 252 -1.05 29.58 15.57
C TYR A 252 -1.45 29.11 14.16
N ALA A 253 -2.31 29.83 13.44
CA ALA A 253 -2.60 29.52 12.04
C ALA A 253 -1.37 29.80 11.17
N TYR A 254 -0.58 30.82 11.56
CA TYR A 254 0.71 31.10 10.93
C TYR A 254 1.72 29.97 11.17
N TYR A 255 1.69 29.32 12.34
CA TYR A 255 2.51 28.12 12.59
C TYR A 255 2.15 26.97 11.64
N ALA A 256 0.85 26.69 11.44
CA ALA A 256 0.39 25.69 10.47
C ALA A 256 0.86 26.02 9.04
N TYR A 257 0.76 27.28 8.64
CA TYR A 257 1.32 27.76 7.36
C TYR A 257 2.82 27.51 7.24
N ARG A 258 3.60 27.84 8.28
CA ARG A 258 5.05 27.60 8.30
C ARG A 258 5.37 26.11 8.23
N LEU A 259 4.60 25.25 8.90
CA LEU A 259 4.74 23.79 8.77
C LEU A 259 4.49 23.32 7.32
N GLY A 260 3.43 23.82 6.68
CA GLY A 260 3.15 23.55 5.27
C GLY A 260 4.31 23.93 4.36
N GLN A 261 4.92 25.09 4.60
CA GLN A 261 6.14 25.50 3.87
C GLN A 261 7.28 24.51 4.07
N GLN A 262 7.54 24.04 5.30
CA GLN A 262 8.60 23.06 5.57
C GLN A 262 8.30 21.71 4.90
N VAL A 263 7.04 21.29 4.85
CA VAL A 263 6.61 20.08 4.11
C VAL A 263 6.93 20.20 2.62
N SER A 264 6.68 21.38 2.05
CA SER A 264 7.05 21.69 0.67
C SER A 264 8.57 21.70 0.49
N GLU A 265 9.29 22.50 1.27
CA GLU A 265 10.73 22.76 1.15
C GLU A 265 11.59 21.49 1.29
N TYR A 266 11.26 20.63 2.24
CA TYR A 266 12.01 19.39 2.49
C TYR A 266 11.48 18.19 1.70
N ASN A 267 10.47 18.37 0.85
CA ASN A 267 9.80 17.29 0.12
C ASN A 267 9.34 16.17 1.08
N ILE A 268 8.54 16.55 2.08
CA ILE A 268 8.00 15.63 3.09
C ILE A 268 6.65 15.11 2.61
N THR A 269 6.35 13.85 2.89
CA THR A 269 4.97 13.34 2.85
C THR A 269 4.39 13.47 4.26
N TRP A 270 3.56 14.49 4.46
CA TRP A 270 2.80 14.69 5.68
C TRP A 270 1.58 13.79 5.69
N VAL A 271 1.48 12.93 6.70
CA VAL A 271 0.34 12.05 6.92
C VAL A 271 -0.38 12.51 8.18
N SER A 272 -1.59 13.02 8.00
CA SER A 272 -2.51 13.30 9.09
C SER A 272 -3.45 12.11 9.27
N LEU A 273 -3.60 11.63 10.51
CA LEU A 273 -4.51 10.54 10.83
C LEU A 273 -5.93 10.98 11.18
N ASN A 274 -6.22 12.30 11.29
CA ASN A 274 -7.55 12.91 11.56
C ASN A 274 -7.54 14.46 11.31
N TYR A 275 -8.56 15.22 11.77
CA TYR A 275 -8.51 16.71 11.74
C TYR A 275 -7.24 17.22 12.44
N ASP A 276 -6.34 17.77 11.64
CA ASP A 276 -5.12 18.41 12.13
C ASP A 276 -5.31 19.92 12.14
N PHE A 277 -4.52 20.60 12.97
CA PHE A 277 -4.38 22.06 13.01
C PHE A 277 -5.53 22.84 13.69
N GLN A 278 -6.57 22.24 14.27
CA GLN A 278 -7.58 23.02 15.01
C GLN A 278 -7.02 23.65 16.30
N GLN A 279 -6.04 22.99 16.91
CA GLN A 279 -5.46 23.31 18.20
C GLN A 279 -3.93 23.09 18.16
N VAL A 280 -3.21 23.67 19.12
CA VAL A 280 -1.79 23.39 19.34
C VAL A 280 -1.58 22.90 20.78
N SER A 281 -0.70 21.92 20.95
CA SER A 281 -0.46 21.24 22.23
C SER A 281 0.98 21.39 22.73
N ASN A 282 1.17 21.19 24.05
CA ASN A 282 2.36 21.51 24.85
C ASN A 282 2.47 22.98 25.31
N MET A 283 1.40 23.57 25.85
CA MET A 283 1.47 24.92 26.43
C MET A 283 1.42 24.90 27.95
N GLU A 284 2.50 25.35 28.61
CA GLU A 284 2.47 25.57 30.06
C GLU A 284 1.49 26.70 30.43
N THR A 285 0.61 26.42 31.40
CA THR A 285 -0.53 27.27 31.80
C THR A 285 -0.14 28.60 32.45
N THR A 286 1.14 28.83 32.75
CA THR A 286 1.61 29.98 33.55
C THR A 286 1.91 31.23 32.73
N VAL A 287 2.02 31.12 31.40
CA VAL A 287 2.43 32.23 30.52
C VAL A 287 1.24 32.93 29.85
N PHE A 288 0.02 32.37 29.94
CA PHE A 288 -1.10 32.81 29.11
C PHE A 288 -2.30 33.36 29.88
N ASN A 289 -2.74 34.54 29.44
CA ASN A 289 -3.98 35.18 29.82
C ASN A 289 -5.19 34.33 29.37
N SER A 290 -6.07 33.99 30.32
CA SER A 290 -7.35 33.28 30.14
C SER A 290 -8.27 33.83 29.04
N ASN A 291 -8.01 35.04 28.55
CA ASN A 291 -8.83 35.72 27.54
C ASN A 291 -8.51 35.28 26.09
N VAL A 292 -7.36 34.64 25.83
CA VAL A 292 -6.96 34.22 24.48
C VAL A 292 -7.40 32.80 24.16
N CYS A 293 -7.40 31.90 25.14
CA CYS A 293 -7.63 30.47 24.92
C CYS A 293 -9.08 30.01 25.19
N GLY A 294 -10.00 30.95 25.47
CA GLY A 294 -11.35 30.63 25.91
C GLY A 294 -11.34 30.03 27.32
N SER A 295 -12.26 30.45 28.18
CA SER A 295 -12.31 30.03 29.57
C SER A 295 -12.43 28.51 29.69
N TYR A 296 -11.39 27.85 30.22
CA TYR A 296 -11.33 26.70 31.14
C TYR A 296 -10.03 25.90 30.91
N PRO A 297 -8.96 26.14 31.69
CA PRO A 297 -7.90 25.13 31.84
C PRO A 297 -8.50 23.99 32.68
N SER A 298 -9.17 23.04 32.04
CA SER A 298 -9.68 21.87 32.75
C SER A 298 -8.62 20.76 32.77
N PHE A 299 -8.03 20.61 33.96
CA PHE A 299 -7.31 19.45 34.51
C PHE A 299 -5.89 19.17 33.98
N GLU A 300 -4.95 19.78 34.73
CA GLU A 300 -3.64 19.25 35.14
C GLU A 300 -2.54 19.12 34.07
N THR A 301 -1.76 20.21 33.98
CA THR A 301 -0.32 20.30 33.60
C THR A 301 0.05 20.66 32.15
N VAL A 302 -0.81 20.43 31.15
CA VAL A 302 -0.57 20.88 29.76
C VAL A 302 -1.83 21.55 29.20
N GLY A 303 -1.72 22.81 28.79
CA GLY A 303 -2.80 23.58 28.16
C GLY A 303 -2.86 23.35 26.65
N TYR A 304 -4.08 23.45 26.10
CA TYR A 304 -4.33 23.62 24.68
C TYR A 304 -4.88 25.04 24.46
N CYS A 305 -4.68 25.60 23.27
CA CYS A 305 -5.44 26.76 22.84
C CYS A 305 -5.99 26.47 21.46
N ASN A 306 -7.24 26.88 21.24
CA ASN A 306 -7.76 27.00 19.89
C ASN A 306 -6.77 27.84 19.08
N VAL A 307 -6.54 27.44 17.83
CA VAL A 307 -5.58 28.10 16.94
C VAL A 307 -5.91 29.58 16.66
N PHE A 308 -7.07 30.05 17.14
CA PHE A 308 -7.55 31.40 16.96
C PHE A 308 -7.20 32.29 18.15
N ALA A 309 -6.36 33.27 17.85
CA ALA A 309 -6.21 34.49 18.62
C ALA A 309 -7.57 35.19 18.79
N TYR A 310 -7.89 35.62 20.01
CA TYR A 310 -8.88 36.67 20.28
C TYR A 310 -8.58 37.88 19.36
N ASN A 311 -9.51 38.35 18.51
CA ASN A 311 -9.31 39.36 17.44
C ASN A 311 -8.59 38.92 16.16
N ALA A 312 -8.47 37.62 15.86
CA ALA A 312 -8.12 37.19 14.50
C ALA A 312 -9.13 37.77 13.48
N LEU A 313 -8.65 38.10 12.27
CA LEU A 313 -9.48 38.66 11.19
C LEU A 313 -10.67 37.75 10.79
N CYS A 314 -10.64 36.49 11.24
CA CYS A 314 -11.55 35.43 10.87
C CYS A 314 -12.06 34.64 12.10
N PRO A 315 -13.38 34.64 12.38
CA PRO A 315 -13.96 34.07 13.61
C PRO A 315 -14.34 32.57 13.53
N ASN A 316 -14.00 31.86 12.44
CA ASN A 316 -14.36 30.46 12.18
C ASN A 316 -13.18 29.50 12.44
N ASN A 317 -13.50 28.35 13.01
CA ASN A 317 -12.57 27.42 13.66
C ASN A 317 -11.83 26.42 12.74
N ASN A 318 -12.00 26.52 11.40
CA ASN A 318 -11.55 25.49 10.44
C ASN A 318 -10.45 25.99 9.47
N GLU A 319 -9.68 27.01 9.85
CA GLU A 319 -8.79 27.71 8.90
C GLU A 319 -7.34 27.26 8.94
N ALA A 320 -6.84 26.80 10.08
CA ALA A 320 -5.43 26.50 10.26
C ALA A 320 -4.92 25.41 9.30
N GLU A 321 -5.79 24.48 8.94
CA GLU A 321 -5.49 23.48 7.93
C GLU A 321 -5.45 24.06 6.52
N TYR A 322 -6.33 25.03 6.22
CA TYR A 322 -6.21 25.82 5.00
C TYR A 322 -4.88 26.58 4.98
N TYR A 323 -4.44 27.15 6.11
CA TYR A 323 -3.13 27.78 6.24
C TYR A 323 -1.98 26.80 5.97
N PHE A 324 -2.06 25.57 6.50
CA PHE A 324 -1.10 24.51 6.18
C PHE A 324 -1.07 24.21 4.68
N VAL A 325 -2.24 24.05 4.06
CA VAL A 325 -2.37 23.83 2.61
C VAL A 325 -1.77 24.99 1.81
N GLU A 326 -2.00 26.23 2.21
CA GLU A 326 -1.43 27.42 1.56
C GLU A 326 0.09 27.47 1.67
N GLY A 327 0.63 27.12 2.84
CA GLY A 327 2.06 26.98 3.06
C GLY A 327 2.66 25.90 2.18
N LEU A 328 1.98 24.75 2.10
CA LEU A 328 2.37 23.63 1.23
C LEU A 328 2.29 24.00 -0.26
N ALA A 329 1.27 24.76 -0.65
CA ALA A 329 1.08 25.27 -2.00
C ALA A 329 2.15 26.30 -2.41
N GLY A 330 2.90 26.83 -1.43
CA GLY A 330 3.93 27.82 -1.66
C GLY A 330 3.37 29.22 -1.88
N ASN A 331 2.18 29.52 -1.35
CA ASN A 331 1.65 30.88 -1.42
C ASN A 331 2.56 31.81 -0.59
N PRO A 332 3.20 32.85 -1.20
CA PRO A 332 4.11 33.75 -0.49
C PRO A 332 3.40 34.71 0.48
N ASN A 333 2.08 34.88 0.36
CA ASN A 333 1.29 35.80 1.16
C ASN A 333 0.10 35.04 1.78
N PRO A 334 0.19 34.58 3.05
CA PRO A 334 -0.95 33.95 3.71
C PRO A 334 -2.13 34.94 3.72
N TYR A 335 -3.26 34.52 3.15
CA TYR A 335 -4.40 35.38 2.82
C TYR A 335 -5.13 35.93 4.07
N PRO A 336 -5.71 37.14 4.02
CA PRO A 336 -6.64 37.69 5.02
C PRO A 336 -8.11 37.21 4.84
N SER A 337 -8.38 36.27 3.94
CA SER A 337 -9.74 35.76 3.68
C SER A 337 -9.99 34.45 4.42
N CYS A 338 -11.08 34.40 5.17
CA CYS A 338 -11.48 33.34 6.09
C CYS A 338 -11.90 32.03 5.41
N LYS A 339 -10.99 31.43 4.64
CA LYS A 339 -11.22 30.24 3.84
C LYS A 339 -11.05 28.99 4.68
N THR A 340 -11.89 28.00 4.39
CA THR A 340 -11.86 26.68 5.00
C THR A 340 -11.88 25.63 3.91
N ILE A 341 -11.27 24.47 4.16
CA ILE A 341 -11.47 23.31 3.31
C ILE A 341 -12.88 22.80 3.56
N GLN A 342 -13.64 22.57 2.49
CA GLN A 342 -14.99 22.03 2.63
C GLN A 342 -14.89 20.57 3.07
N THR A 343 -15.52 20.24 4.20
CA THR A 343 -15.57 18.89 4.74
C THR A 343 -17.00 18.33 4.73
N SER A 344 -17.14 17.02 4.63
CA SER A 344 -18.42 16.35 4.89
C SER A 344 -18.67 16.29 6.40
N THR A 345 -19.91 16.57 6.83
CA THR A 345 -20.35 16.49 8.23
C THR A 345 -21.04 15.16 8.58
N SER A 346 -21.08 14.21 7.66
CA SER A 346 -21.74 12.91 7.85
C SER A 346 -20.73 11.78 7.76
N ALA A 347 -20.86 10.78 8.63
CA ALA A 347 -20.06 9.58 8.54
C ALA A 347 -20.21 8.95 7.14
N GLN A 348 -19.09 8.79 6.44
CA GLN A 348 -19.09 8.15 5.12
C GLN A 348 -18.50 6.74 5.23
N THR A 349 -19.05 5.82 4.45
CA THR A 349 -18.48 4.50 4.27
C THR A 349 -17.91 4.39 2.87
N THR A 350 -16.66 3.98 2.77
CA THR A 350 -15.97 3.78 1.51
C THR A 350 -15.25 2.44 1.48
N SER A 351 -14.84 2.01 0.30
CA SER A 351 -14.07 0.79 0.06
C SER A 351 -12.79 1.10 -0.70
N LEU A 352 -11.81 0.20 -0.55
CA LEU A 352 -10.54 0.29 -1.26
C LEU A 352 -10.75 0.32 -2.79
N THR A 353 -9.91 1.07 -3.48
CA THR A 353 -9.84 1.02 -4.95
C THR A 353 -9.23 -0.31 -5.42
N PRO A 354 -9.50 -0.75 -6.66
CA PRO A 354 -8.92 -1.97 -7.22
C PRO A 354 -7.39 -1.96 -7.20
N LEU A 355 -6.79 -0.77 -7.33
CA LEU A 355 -5.35 -0.59 -7.18
C LEU A 355 -4.89 -0.95 -5.77
N ALA A 356 -5.51 -0.37 -4.73
CA ALA A 356 -5.17 -0.67 -3.34
C ALA A 356 -5.37 -2.16 -3.01
N VAL A 357 -6.48 -2.77 -3.47
CA VAL A 357 -6.75 -4.22 -3.31
C VAL A 357 -5.66 -5.09 -3.95
N SER A 358 -5.15 -4.71 -5.12
CA SER A 358 -4.06 -5.45 -5.77
C SER A 358 -2.77 -5.45 -4.94
N TYR A 359 -2.52 -4.36 -4.21
CA TYR A 359 -1.36 -4.20 -3.34
C TYR A 359 -1.51 -4.87 -1.97
N GLU A 360 -2.73 -5.16 -1.52
CA GLU A 360 -2.95 -5.94 -0.29
C GLU A 360 -2.28 -7.32 -0.39
N ASN A 361 -2.52 -8.01 -1.51
CA ASN A 361 -1.93 -9.32 -1.79
C ASN A 361 -0.43 -9.24 -2.07
N TYR A 362 0.00 -8.19 -2.77
CA TYR A 362 1.42 -7.99 -3.03
C TYR A 362 2.18 -7.87 -1.70
N TYR A 363 1.78 -6.95 -0.82
CA TYR A 363 2.49 -6.66 0.44
C TYR A 363 2.05 -7.47 1.66
N GLY A 364 1.02 -8.32 1.55
CA GLY A 364 0.42 -9.03 2.69
C GLY A 364 -0.17 -8.08 3.74
N VAL A 365 -0.73 -6.95 3.32
CA VAL A 365 -1.33 -5.93 4.20
C VAL A 365 -2.82 -5.86 3.91
N TYR A 366 -3.64 -6.34 4.82
CA TYR A 366 -5.10 -6.42 4.64
C TYR A 366 -5.81 -5.53 5.66
N PRO A 367 -6.02 -4.23 5.37
CA PRO A 367 -6.94 -3.39 6.14
C PRO A 367 -8.40 -3.88 6.02
N GLY A 368 -9.30 -3.27 6.79
CA GLY A 368 -10.73 -3.53 6.65
C GLY A 368 -11.24 -3.25 5.23
N ALA A 369 -12.06 -4.15 4.67
CA ALA A 369 -12.61 -4.01 3.32
C ALA A 369 -13.55 -2.80 3.16
N VAL A 370 -14.14 -2.35 4.27
CA VAL A 370 -14.95 -1.14 4.36
C VAL A 370 -14.32 -0.24 5.42
N GLN A 371 -14.08 1.01 5.03
CA GLN A 371 -13.57 2.06 5.91
C GLN A 371 -14.72 2.99 6.27
N SER A 372 -14.86 3.29 7.55
CA SER A 372 -15.76 4.33 8.02
C SER A 372 -14.95 5.57 8.36
N THR A 373 -15.34 6.69 7.76
CA THR A 373 -14.77 7.99 8.04
C THR A 373 -15.77 8.85 8.80
N SER A 374 -15.30 9.62 9.78
CA SER A 374 -16.10 10.69 10.39
C SER A 374 -16.14 11.93 9.49
N GLU A 375 -15.12 12.13 8.64
CA GLU A 375 -14.90 13.34 7.84
C GLU A 375 -14.17 13.06 6.52
N ALA A 376 -14.54 13.76 5.47
CA ALA A 376 -13.91 13.63 4.16
C ALA A 376 -13.81 15.02 3.51
N TYR A 377 -12.75 15.27 2.75
CA TYR A 377 -12.52 16.59 2.16
C TYR A 377 -13.07 16.65 0.77
N ALA A 378 -13.65 17.78 0.40
CA ALA A 378 -13.84 18.10 -0.99
C ALA A 378 -12.47 18.25 -1.68
N GLN A 379 -12.48 18.43 -2.99
CA GLN A 379 -11.28 18.76 -3.75
C GLN A 379 -10.54 19.96 -3.13
N ILE A 380 -9.25 19.78 -2.81
CA ILE A 380 -8.39 20.86 -2.33
C ILE A 380 -7.84 21.59 -3.57
N SER A 381 -8.37 22.78 -3.87
CA SER A 381 -8.05 23.51 -5.12
C SER A 381 -6.58 23.89 -5.26
N ASP A 382 -5.90 24.10 -4.14
CA ASP A 382 -4.55 24.66 -4.10
C ASP A 382 -3.47 23.57 -4.23
N LEU A 383 -3.88 22.29 -4.24
CA LEU A 383 -3.00 21.13 -4.38
C LEU A 383 -3.39 20.29 -5.61
N ILE A 384 -2.42 19.50 -6.08
CA ILE A 384 -2.61 18.55 -7.17
C ILE A 384 -3.06 17.22 -6.57
N HIS A 385 -4.24 16.74 -6.95
CA HIS A 385 -4.69 15.38 -6.63
C HIS A 385 -3.81 14.35 -7.35
N VAL A 386 -3.30 13.35 -6.62
CA VAL A 386 -2.38 12.33 -7.16
C VAL A 386 -3.05 10.96 -7.24
N LEU A 387 -3.66 10.52 -6.13
CA LEU A 387 -4.15 9.16 -6.02
C LEU A 387 -5.23 9.02 -4.94
N ASP A 388 -6.19 8.15 -5.22
CA ASP A 388 -7.22 7.69 -4.28
C ASP A 388 -6.94 6.26 -3.82
N ILE A 389 -6.88 6.04 -2.50
CA ILE A 389 -6.72 4.70 -1.92
C ILE A 389 -8.07 4.04 -1.68
N THR A 390 -9.08 4.81 -1.26
CA THR A 390 -10.49 4.43 -1.26
C THR A 390 -11.28 5.22 -2.29
N TYR A 391 -12.47 4.74 -2.64
CA TYR A 391 -13.35 5.46 -3.55
C TYR A 391 -13.84 6.78 -2.92
N PRO A 392 -13.83 7.90 -3.68
CA PRO A 392 -14.50 9.11 -3.24
C PRO A 392 -16.01 8.87 -3.08
N VAL A 393 -16.62 9.45 -2.05
CA VAL A 393 -18.05 9.35 -1.77
C VAL A 393 -18.67 10.74 -1.92
N GLU A 394 -19.59 10.88 -2.89
CA GLU A 394 -20.29 12.16 -3.16
C GLU A 394 -19.35 13.35 -3.41
N GLY A 395 -18.18 13.10 -4.03
CA GLY A 395 -17.18 14.13 -4.29
C GLY A 395 -16.29 14.49 -3.10
N TYR A 396 -16.36 13.69 -2.03
CA TYR A 396 -15.47 13.80 -0.88
C TYR A 396 -14.46 12.65 -0.83
N TYR A 397 -13.26 12.99 -0.36
CA TYR A 397 -12.05 12.20 -0.35
C TYR A 397 -11.65 11.87 1.09
N THR A 398 -11.47 10.60 1.40
CA THR A 398 -11.25 10.14 2.79
C THR A 398 -9.78 9.78 3.09
N ASP A 399 -9.03 9.38 2.05
CA ASP A 399 -7.64 8.91 2.11
C ASP A 399 -6.91 9.14 0.76
N SER A 400 -6.95 10.38 0.29
CA SER A 400 -6.34 10.78 -0.97
C SER A 400 -4.98 11.44 -0.78
N ILE A 401 -4.12 11.25 -1.77
CA ILE A 401 -2.78 11.81 -1.81
C ILE A 401 -2.81 13.10 -2.62
N TRP A 402 -2.41 14.19 -1.97
CA TRP A 402 -2.30 15.52 -2.56
C TRP A 402 -0.83 15.90 -2.66
N LYS A 403 -0.47 16.61 -3.73
CA LYS A 403 0.90 17.09 -3.95
C LYS A 403 0.90 18.61 -4.06
N SER A 404 1.93 19.23 -3.47
CA SER A 404 2.22 20.63 -3.72
C SER A 404 2.44 20.91 -5.23
N PRO A 405 1.91 22.01 -5.77
CA PRO A 405 2.20 22.46 -7.12
C PRO A 405 3.66 22.92 -7.32
N ALA A 406 4.42 23.11 -6.23
CA ALA A 406 5.82 23.52 -6.31
C ALA A 406 6.72 22.44 -6.96
N PRO A 407 7.74 22.82 -7.76
CA PRO A 407 8.64 21.86 -8.43
C PRO A 407 9.40 20.93 -7.48
N THR A 408 9.72 21.39 -6.27
CA THR A 408 10.35 20.62 -5.19
C THR A 408 9.34 20.29 -4.08
N GLY A 409 8.06 20.15 -4.40
CA GLY A 409 6.98 20.12 -3.43
C GLY A 409 6.73 18.76 -2.77
N GLY A 410 6.39 18.80 -1.48
CA GLY A 410 5.96 17.66 -0.68
C GLY A 410 4.51 17.21 -0.93
N TYR A 411 4.05 16.30 -0.09
CA TYR A 411 2.76 15.63 -0.19
C TYR A 411 1.96 15.76 1.09
N PHE A 412 0.65 15.76 0.95
CA PHE A 412 -0.31 15.74 2.04
C PHE A 412 -1.26 14.57 1.88
N ILE A 413 -1.39 13.77 2.93
CA ILE A 413 -2.32 12.64 3.02
C ILE A 413 -3.12 12.86 4.29
N LEU A 414 -4.43 12.85 4.19
CA LEU A 414 -5.33 12.92 5.33
C LEU A 414 -6.13 11.63 5.40
N PHE A 415 -6.24 11.06 6.59
CA PHE A 415 -7.18 10.01 6.92
C PHE A 415 -8.27 10.59 7.83
N GLY A 416 -9.53 10.60 7.40
CA GLY A 416 -10.65 11.08 8.23
C GLY A 416 -11.30 10.01 9.12
N LEU A 417 -10.61 8.92 9.45
CA LEU A 417 -11.25 7.67 9.88
C LEU A 417 -11.85 7.70 11.29
N SER A 418 -13.11 7.31 11.41
CA SER A 418 -13.81 7.14 12.70
C SER A 418 -13.48 5.82 13.42
N GLY A 419 -12.76 4.92 12.75
CA GLY A 419 -12.19 3.68 13.29
C GLY A 419 -10.79 3.47 12.75
N PHE A 420 -9.77 3.77 13.56
CA PHE A 420 -8.37 3.76 13.13
C PHE A 420 -7.90 2.35 12.72
N ASP A 421 -7.55 2.17 11.44
CA ASP A 421 -6.84 1.00 10.94
C ASP A 421 -5.42 1.38 10.50
N ALA A 422 -4.44 1.11 11.36
CA ALA A 422 -3.01 1.35 11.08
C ALA A 422 -2.53 0.67 9.78
N ARG A 423 -3.19 -0.41 9.36
CA ARG A 423 -2.84 -1.13 8.12
C ARG A 423 -3.21 -0.33 6.88
N LEU A 424 -4.24 0.52 6.95
CA LEU A 424 -4.61 1.39 5.84
C LEU A 424 -3.51 2.43 5.61
N VAL A 425 -3.01 3.05 6.68
CA VAL A 425 -1.89 4.01 6.63
C VAL A 425 -0.65 3.36 5.99
N LEU A 426 -0.31 2.14 6.43
CA LEU A 426 0.79 1.40 5.83
C LEU A 426 0.51 1.10 4.35
N LEU A 427 -0.66 0.56 4.01
CA LEU A 427 -1.01 0.23 2.63
C LEU A 427 -0.93 1.46 1.73
N THR A 428 -1.47 2.61 2.14
CA THR A 428 -1.38 3.88 1.40
C THR A 428 0.06 4.26 1.09
N LEU A 429 0.97 4.20 2.07
CA LEU A 429 2.37 4.52 1.83
C LEU A 429 3.08 3.49 0.94
N LEU A 430 2.68 2.21 0.99
CA LEU A 430 3.22 1.17 0.11
C LEU A 430 2.72 1.29 -1.33
N VAL A 431 1.45 1.66 -1.50
CA VAL A 431 0.87 2.02 -2.80
C VAL A 431 1.48 3.31 -3.32
N PHE A 432 1.96 4.21 -2.47
CA PHE A 432 2.58 5.44 -2.92
C PHE A 432 4.06 5.24 -3.31
N TYR A 433 4.87 4.67 -2.41
CA TYR A 433 6.31 4.51 -2.61
C TYR A 433 6.73 3.25 -3.36
N HIS A 434 5.84 2.26 -3.48
CA HIS A 434 6.06 1.05 -4.26
C HIS A 434 7.38 0.29 -3.97
N PRO A 435 7.74 0.00 -2.70
CA PRO A 435 8.95 -0.75 -2.41
C PRO A 435 8.88 -2.17 -3.00
N LEU A 436 9.92 -2.60 -3.72
CA LEU A 436 9.91 -3.91 -4.38
C LEU A 436 10.11 -5.05 -3.37
N LEU A 437 9.21 -6.03 -3.39
CA LEU A 437 9.24 -7.20 -2.51
C LEU A 437 10.12 -8.33 -3.01
N LEU A 438 10.28 -8.39 -4.32
CA LEU A 438 11.13 -9.36 -5.00
C LEU A 438 12.16 -8.56 -5.76
N PRO A 439 13.47 -8.71 -5.47
CA PRO A 439 14.44 -8.34 -6.46
C PRO A 439 14.21 -9.29 -7.64
N LEU A 440 13.83 -8.76 -8.80
CA LEU A 440 13.81 -9.50 -10.08
C LEU A 440 15.19 -10.12 -10.43
N SER A 441 16.20 -10.00 -9.56
CA SER A 441 17.49 -10.66 -9.64
C SER A 441 17.57 -11.97 -8.85
N SER A 442 16.55 -12.40 -8.08
CA SER A 442 16.55 -13.74 -7.46
C SER A 442 16.42 -14.88 -8.48
N PHE A 443 16.04 -14.56 -9.73
CA PHE A 443 16.07 -15.49 -10.86
C PHE A 443 17.50 -15.87 -11.31
N THR A 444 18.56 -15.29 -10.73
CA THR A 444 19.94 -15.54 -11.15
C THR A 444 20.75 -16.42 -10.19
N SER A 445 20.15 -16.97 -9.12
CA SER A 445 20.88 -17.85 -8.21
C SER A 445 20.86 -19.30 -8.73
N SER A 446 21.96 -19.75 -9.33
CA SER A 446 22.15 -21.15 -9.73
C SER A 446 22.04 -22.08 -8.51
N ASN A 447 21.44 -23.26 -8.70
CA ASN A 447 21.20 -24.33 -7.70
C ASN A 447 20.09 -24.11 -6.65
N PHE A 448 19.45 -22.94 -6.58
CA PHE A 448 18.39 -22.67 -5.59
C PHE A 448 16.97 -22.66 -6.15
N VAL A 449 16.84 -22.65 -7.48
CA VAL A 449 15.57 -22.70 -8.18
C VAL A 449 15.66 -23.61 -9.40
N ARG A 450 14.59 -24.31 -9.73
CA ARG A 450 14.45 -25.08 -10.97
C ARG A 450 13.21 -24.61 -11.72
N LEU A 451 13.30 -24.59 -13.04
CA LEU A 451 12.16 -24.30 -13.91
C LEU A 451 11.45 -25.61 -14.22
N VAL A 452 10.16 -25.70 -13.94
CA VAL A 452 9.31 -26.83 -14.29
C VAL A 452 8.39 -26.42 -15.42
N VAL A 453 8.38 -27.20 -16.49
CA VAL A 453 7.45 -27.05 -17.60
C VAL A 453 6.52 -28.25 -17.61
N LEU A 454 5.23 -28.02 -17.37
CA LEU A 454 4.18 -29.02 -17.48
C LEU A 454 3.43 -28.78 -18.79
N GLN A 455 3.45 -29.78 -19.66
CA GLN A 455 2.69 -29.82 -20.90
C GLN A 455 1.54 -30.79 -20.73
N LEU A 456 0.34 -30.37 -21.13
CA LEU A 456 -0.87 -31.19 -21.11
C LEU A 456 -1.43 -31.28 -22.52
N GLY A 457 -1.96 -32.45 -22.85
CA GLY A 457 -2.73 -32.71 -24.06
C GLY A 457 -3.89 -33.64 -23.74
N GLU A 458 -4.86 -33.68 -24.63
CA GLU A 458 -5.95 -34.67 -24.58
C GLU A 458 -5.71 -35.73 -25.65
N VAL A 459 -6.18 -36.95 -25.39
CA VAL A 459 -6.05 -38.12 -26.29
C VAL A 459 -7.28 -38.30 -27.16
#